data_AF-M7Z0I1-F1
#
_entry.id   AF-M7Z0I1-F1
#
_cell.length_a   1.000
_cell.length_b   1.000
_cell.length_c   1.000
_cell.angle_alpha   90.00
_cell.angle_beta   90.00
_cell.angle_gamma   90.00
#
_symmetry.space_group_name_H-M   'P 1'
#
loop_
_entity.id
_entity.type
_entity.pdbx_description
1 polymer ?
#
loop_
_entity_poly.entity_id
_entity_poly.type
_entity_poly.pdbx_seq_one_letter_code
_entity_poly.pdbx_strand_id
1 'polypeptide(L)'
;MDRKRQPKVCLIICAAAAAPSKMVRLVPAMYVFGDSTLDVGNNNYLPGPNVPRANTPLNGVDFPGGARATGGFSNGYHVADFIAMKLGLKESPPAYLSLAPRPTALLLSALATGVSYASAGAGILDSTNAGNNIPLSKQVRYMESTKAAMEARVGKAAARVLLSRSFFHFSVGSNDISVFAAAQPTGDVAT
;
A
#
# COMPACT_ATOMS: atom_id res chain seq x y z
N MET A 1 61.40 41.73 10.60
CA MET A 1 60.09 41.34 11.14
C MET A 1 59.63 40.08 10.44
N ASP A 2 59.36 39.07 11.25
CA ASP A 2 59.34 37.63 10.96
C ASP A 2 58.09 37.18 10.17
N ARG A 3 58.26 36.58 8.99
CA ARG A 3 57.16 35.99 8.20
C ARG A 3 57.05 34.50 8.54
N LYS A 4 56.21 34.19 9.54
CA LYS A 4 55.85 32.81 9.91
C LYS A 4 55.27 32.05 8.71
N ARG A 5 55.92 30.94 8.34
CA ARG A 5 55.40 29.90 7.43
C ARG A 5 54.28 29.12 8.15
N GLN A 6 53.05 29.19 7.64
CA GLN A 6 51.96 28.31 8.04
C GLN A 6 52.04 27.00 7.24
N PRO A 7 52.02 25.82 7.88
CA PRO A 7 51.97 24.55 7.15
C PRO A 7 50.55 24.36 6.58
N LYS A 8 50.46 24.07 5.28
CA LYS A 8 49.20 23.69 4.64
C LYS A 8 48.89 22.23 5.01
N VAL A 9 48.05 22.03 6.02
CA VAL A 9 47.48 20.71 6.30
C VAL A 9 46.41 20.42 5.26
N CYS A 10 46.65 19.45 4.38
CA CYS A 10 45.68 18.96 3.41
C CYS A 10 44.89 17.82 4.09
N LEU A 11 43.65 18.10 4.49
CA LEU A 11 42.72 17.08 4.99
C LEU A 11 42.13 16.33 3.79
N ILE A 12 42.65 15.13 3.50
CA ILE A 12 42.05 14.24 2.50
C ILE A 12 40.84 13.56 3.16
N ILE A 13 39.65 14.06 2.87
CA ILE A 13 38.39 13.38 3.25
C ILE A 13 38.17 12.26 2.23
N CYS A 14 38.53 11.03 2.60
CA CYS A 14 38.09 9.83 1.88
C CYS A 14 36.60 9.64 2.14
N ALA A 15 35.75 10.20 1.27
CA ALA A 15 34.35 9.80 1.18
C ALA A 15 34.31 8.38 0.60
N ALA A 16 34.20 7.38 1.48
CA ALA A 16 33.86 6.03 1.05
C ALA A 16 32.44 6.08 0.48
N ALA A 17 32.32 6.10 -0.84
CA ALA A 17 31.04 5.94 -1.51
C ALA A 17 30.50 4.55 -1.17
N ALA A 18 29.54 4.47 -0.26
CA ALA A 18 28.79 3.26 -0.01
C ALA A 18 28.11 2.87 -1.33
N ALA A 19 28.59 1.79 -1.96
CA ALA A 19 27.93 1.23 -3.12
C ALA A 19 26.47 0.91 -2.72
N PRO A 20 25.47 1.29 -3.53
CA PRO A 20 24.09 0.98 -3.19
C PRO A 20 23.96 -0.54 -3.08
N SER A 21 23.56 -1.01 -1.90
CA SER A 21 23.21 -2.41 -1.68
C SER A 21 22.16 -2.80 -2.73
N LYS A 22 22.51 -3.71 -3.65
CA LYS A 22 21.54 -4.25 -4.62
C LYS A 22 20.39 -4.87 -3.83
N MET A 23 19.25 -4.20 -3.78
CA MET A 23 18.05 -4.73 -3.19
C MET A 23 17.64 -5.95 -4.02
N VAL A 24 17.79 -7.14 -3.45
CA VAL A 24 17.43 -8.38 -4.15
C VAL A 24 15.92 -8.47 -4.16
N ARG A 25 15.35 -8.46 -5.36
CA ARG A 25 13.91 -8.61 -5.56
C ARG A 25 13.51 -10.07 -5.33
N LEU A 26 12.71 -10.33 -4.31
CA LEU A 26 12.30 -11.69 -3.90
C LEU A 26 11.04 -12.15 -4.62
N VAL A 27 10.14 -11.23 -4.99
CA VAL A 27 8.88 -11.51 -5.68
C VAL A 27 8.68 -10.61 -6.90
N PRO A 28 8.01 -11.09 -7.96
CA PRO A 28 7.72 -10.28 -9.13
C PRO A 28 6.63 -9.23 -8.88
N ALA A 29 5.72 -9.43 -7.93
CA ALA A 29 4.72 -8.45 -7.54
C ALA A 29 4.16 -8.74 -6.14
N MET A 30 3.52 -7.74 -5.55
CA MET A 30 2.73 -7.86 -4.32
C MET A 30 1.31 -7.39 -4.61
N TYR A 31 0.29 -8.18 -4.25
CA TYR A 31 -1.11 -7.78 -4.34
C TYR A 31 -1.71 -7.68 -2.94
N VAL A 32 -2.45 -6.61 -2.68
CA VAL A 32 -2.86 -6.26 -1.31
C VAL A 32 -4.38 -6.17 -1.24
N PHE A 33 -4.95 -6.83 -0.24
CA PHE A 33 -6.38 -6.90 0.04
C PHE A 33 -6.58 -6.62 1.51
N GLY A 34 -7.60 -5.84 1.86
CA GLY A 34 -7.79 -5.54 3.26
C GLY A 34 -8.66 -4.35 3.57
N ASP A 35 -8.53 -3.93 4.82
CA ASP A 35 -9.18 -2.77 5.39
C ASP A 35 -8.22 -1.56 5.50
N SER A 36 -8.47 -0.66 6.46
CA SER A 36 -7.69 0.54 6.71
C SER A 36 -6.23 0.25 7.06
N THR A 37 -5.93 -0.94 7.58
CA THR A 37 -4.56 -1.36 7.91
C THR A 37 -3.65 -1.49 6.69
N LEU A 38 -4.24 -1.66 5.50
CA LEU A 38 -3.54 -1.87 4.23
C LEU A 38 -3.98 -0.91 3.11
N ASP A 39 -4.96 -0.05 3.35
CA ASP A 39 -5.40 0.94 2.38
C ASP A 39 -4.29 1.96 2.10
N VAL A 40 -4.02 2.18 0.81
CA VAL A 40 -3.03 3.12 0.29
C VAL A 40 -3.69 4.29 -0.45
N GLY A 41 -5.00 4.47 -0.24
CA GLY A 41 -5.79 5.58 -0.77
C GLY A 41 -6.88 5.21 -1.77
N ASN A 42 -7.34 3.95 -1.83
CA ASN A 42 -8.52 3.62 -2.63
C ASN A 42 -9.74 4.42 -2.17
N ASN A 43 -9.90 4.63 -0.86
CA ASN A 43 -11.02 5.37 -0.30
C ASN A 43 -11.09 6.85 -0.73
N ASN A 44 -9.98 7.43 -1.17
CA ASN A 44 -9.98 8.81 -1.69
C ASN A 44 -10.81 8.96 -2.97
N TYR A 45 -11.07 7.86 -3.68
CA TYR A 45 -11.80 7.85 -4.95
C TYR A 45 -13.27 7.43 -4.80
N LEU A 46 -13.71 7.03 -3.61
CA LEU A 46 -15.10 6.66 -3.37
C LEU A 46 -15.97 7.91 -3.12
N PRO A 47 -17.22 7.95 -3.61
CA PRO A 47 -18.13 9.04 -3.35
C PRO A 47 -18.74 8.93 -1.95
N GLY A 48 -19.22 10.06 -1.41
CA GLY A 48 -20.02 10.09 -0.19
C GLY A 48 -19.28 10.63 1.04
N PRO A 49 -20.00 11.28 1.96
CA PRO A 49 -19.43 11.94 3.14
C PRO A 49 -18.95 10.95 4.21
N ASN A 50 -19.53 9.74 4.24
CA ASN A 50 -19.26 8.74 5.29
C ASN A 50 -18.13 7.76 4.93
N VAL A 51 -17.50 7.92 3.77
CA VAL A 51 -16.32 7.15 3.39
C VAL A 51 -15.14 7.56 4.29
N PRO A 52 -14.51 6.62 5.02
CA PRO A 52 -13.33 6.94 5.82
C PRO A 52 -12.17 7.25 4.88
N ARG A 53 -11.52 8.41 5.07
CA ARG A 53 -10.37 8.85 4.28
C ARG A 53 -9.23 9.28 5.19
N ALA A 54 -8.02 8.87 4.86
CA ALA A 54 -6.80 9.27 5.54
C ALA A 54 -5.95 10.20 4.65
N ASN A 55 -6.60 11.21 4.06
CA ASN A 55 -5.99 12.24 3.22
C ASN A 55 -5.93 13.61 3.93
N THR A 56 -5.74 13.59 5.26
CA THR A 56 -5.70 14.78 6.12
C THR A 56 -4.26 15.13 6.55
N PRO A 57 -3.97 16.35 7.05
CA PRO A 57 -2.60 16.86 7.24
C PRO A 57 -1.65 16.01 8.11
N LEU A 58 -2.18 15.15 9.00
CA LEU A 58 -1.36 14.27 9.84
C LEU A 58 -1.04 12.93 9.16
N ASN A 59 -1.79 12.56 8.13
CA ASN A 59 -1.53 11.34 7.39
C ASN A 59 -0.37 11.54 6.43
N GLY A 60 0.64 10.68 6.55
CA GLY A 60 1.80 10.72 5.68
C GLY A 60 2.83 11.83 5.95
N VAL A 61 2.77 12.49 7.11
CA VAL A 61 3.75 13.49 7.56
C VAL A 61 5.20 12.95 7.63
N ASP A 62 5.36 11.66 7.92
CA ASP A 62 6.64 10.97 8.06
C ASP A 62 7.06 10.22 6.78
N PHE A 63 6.37 10.41 5.65
CA PHE A 63 6.82 9.81 4.38
C PHE A 63 8.17 10.41 3.94
N PRO A 64 9.10 9.58 3.43
CA PRO A 64 10.33 10.08 2.82
C PRO A 64 10.05 11.05 1.67
N GLY A 65 10.71 12.21 1.67
CA GLY A 65 10.53 13.25 0.65
C GLY A 65 9.50 14.33 1.01
N GLY A 66 8.94 14.29 2.22
CA GLY A 66 8.03 15.31 2.76
C GLY A 66 6.61 14.79 2.97
N ALA A 67 5.77 15.60 3.62
CA ALA A 67 4.40 15.23 3.95
C ALA A 67 3.59 14.90 2.67
N ARG A 68 3.26 13.63 2.50
CA ARG A 68 2.49 13.13 1.35
C ARG A 68 1.37 12.24 1.84
N ALA A 69 0.18 12.81 1.99
CA ALA A 69 -1.02 12.05 2.32
C ALA A 69 -1.42 11.17 1.13
N THR A 70 -0.99 9.90 1.14
CA THR A 70 -1.34 8.92 0.11
C THR A 70 -2.77 8.42 0.23
N GLY A 71 -3.40 8.64 1.40
CA GLY A 71 -4.66 8.01 1.78
C GLY A 71 -4.49 6.80 2.69
N GLY A 72 -3.26 6.47 3.10
CA GLY A 72 -3.00 5.45 4.12
C GLY A 72 -3.26 5.94 5.55
N PHE A 73 -3.82 5.05 6.38
CA PHE A 73 -4.22 5.32 7.77
C PHE A 73 -3.02 5.26 8.72
N SER A 74 -1.97 6.03 8.39
CA SER A 74 -0.71 6.10 9.13
C SER A 74 -0.09 7.50 8.96
N ASN A 75 0.86 7.83 9.84
CA ASN A 75 1.74 8.99 9.71
C ASN A 75 2.77 8.83 8.59
N GLY A 76 3.04 7.61 8.12
CA GLY A 76 3.99 7.33 7.04
C GLY A 76 3.76 5.95 6.45
N TYR A 77 4.85 5.20 6.28
CA TYR A 77 4.76 3.80 5.86
C TYR A 77 3.90 2.96 6.82
N HIS A 78 3.04 2.13 6.26
CA HIS A 78 2.27 1.14 7.02
C HIS A 78 2.83 -0.27 6.77
N VAL A 79 2.23 -1.28 7.41
CA VAL A 79 2.76 -2.65 7.41
C VAL A 79 2.95 -3.23 5.99
N ALA A 80 2.11 -2.85 5.03
CA ALA A 80 2.25 -3.29 3.64
C ALA A 80 3.55 -2.76 3.00
N ASP A 81 3.92 -1.51 3.30
CA ASP A 81 5.15 -0.90 2.77
C ASP A 81 6.38 -1.59 3.31
N PHE A 82 6.42 -1.84 4.63
CA PHE A 82 7.53 -2.55 5.24
C PHE A 82 7.68 -3.97 4.71
N ILE A 83 6.58 -4.70 4.51
CA ILE A 83 6.60 -6.02 3.88
C ILE A 83 7.11 -5.91 2.44
N ALA A 84 6.61 -4.96 1.65
CA ALA A 84 7.06 -4.75 0.27
C ALA A 84 8.56 -4.47 0.19
N MET A 85 9.09 -3.62 1.08
CA MET A 85 10.52 -3.34 1.20
C MET A 85 11.33 -4.60 1.54
N LYS A 86 10.84 -5.45 2.46
CA LYS A 86 11.49 -6.73 2.78
C LYS A 86 11.44 -7.73 1.63
N LEU A 87 10.44 -7.62 0.75
CA LEU A 87 10.33 -8.41 -0.48
C LEU A 87 11.17 -7.85 -1.64
N GLY A 88 11.89 -6.75 -1.43
CA GLY A 88 12.74 -6.11 -2.43
C GLY A 88 11.97 -5.23 -3.43
N LEU A 89 10.78 -4.76 -3.05
CA LEU A 89 10.05 -3.70 -3.73
C LEU A 89 10.37 -2.34 -3.08
N LYS A 90 10.04 -1.24 -3.75
CA LYS A 90 10.27 0.11 -3.20
C LYS A 90 9.36 0.41 -2.00
N GLU A 91 8.08 0.12 -2.13
CA GLU A 91 7.00 0.34 -1.16
C GLU A 91 5.79 -0.51 -1.59
N SER A 92 4.68 -0.43 -0.85
CA SER A 92 3.46 -1.16 -1.20
C SER A 92 2.92 -0.74 -2.58
N PRO A 93 2.22 -1.63 -3.30
CA PRO A 93 1.71 -1.31 -4.62
C PRO A 93 0.65 -0.20 -4.56
N PRO A 94 0.50 0.61 -5.63
CA PRO A 94 -0.48 1.70 -5.67
C PRO A 94 -1.94 1.22 -5.57
N ALA A 95 -2.82 2.12 -5.10
CA ALA A 95 -4.27 1.93 -5.06
C ALA A 95 -4.85 1.63 -6.44
N TYR A 96 -5.66 0.58 -6.56
CA TYR A 96 -6.38 0.21 -7.78
C TYR A 96 -7.16 1.39 -8.37
N LEU A 97 -7.94 2.11 -7.56
CA LEU A 97 -8.77 3.23 -8.05
C LEU A 97 -7.97 4.44 -8.53
N SER A 98 -6.71 4.59 -8.08
CA SER A 98 -5.80 5.61 -8.62
C SER A 98 -5.28 5.26 -10.03
N LEU A 99 -5.33 3.98 -10.39
CA LEU A 99 -4.83 3.43 -11.64
C LEU A 99 -5.95 3.10 -12.63
N ALA A 100 -7.15 2.77 -12.15
CA ALA A 100 -8.28 2.33 -12.96
C ALA A 100 -8.63 3.28 -14.13
N PRO A 101 -8.57 4.63 -13.98
CA PRO A 101 -8.77 5.55 -15.10
C PRO A 101 -7.67 5.51 -16.17
N ARG A 102 -6.55 4.82 -15.92
CA ARG A 102 -5.36 4.74 -16.78
C ARG A 102 -5.00 3.27 -17.01
N PRO A 103 -5.71 2.54 -17.91
CA PRO A 103 -5.56 1.09 -18.07
C PRO A 103 -4.12 0.62 -18.33
N THR A 104 -3.34 1.39 -19.12
CA THR A 104 -1.93 1.10 -19.37
C THR A 104 -1.09 1.19 -18.09
N ALA A 105 -1.33 2.20 -17.24
CA ALA A 105 -0.63 2.33 -15.97
C ALA A 105 -1.02 1.22 -14.98
N LEU A 106 -2.30 0.87 -14.92
CA LEU A 106 -2.78 -0.27 -14.13
C LEU A 106 -2.09 -1.57 -14.54
N LEU A 107 -2.06 -1.87 -15.83
CA LEU A 107 -1.46 -3.08 -16.37
C LEU A 107 0.06 -3.12 -16.14
N LEU A 108 0.77 -2.00 -16.35
CA LEU A 108 2.20 -1.91 -16.05
C LEU A 108 2.48 -2.13 -14.57
N SER A 109 1.69 -1.50 -13.68
CA SER A 109 1.80 -1.73 -12.23
C SER A 109 1.58 -3.19 -11.89
N ALA A 110 0.47 -3.78 -12.37
CA ALA A 110 0.09 -5.15 -12.10
C ALA A 110 1.14 -6.17 -12.52
N LEU A 111 1.87 -5.93 -13.62
CA LEU A 111 2.94 -6.80 -14.10
C LEU A 111 4.30 -6.52 -13.43
N ALA A 112 4.52 -5.32 -12.88
CA ALA A 112 5.85 -4.89 -12.46
C ALA A 112 6.02 -4.67 -10.96
N THR A 113 4.95 -4.46 -10.18
CA THR A 113 5.00 -4.22 -8.73
C THR A 113 3.76 -4.75 -8.00
N GLY A 114 2.65 -4.91 -8.72
CA GLY A 114 1.35 -5.36 -8.24
C GLY A 114 0.37 -4.20 -8.05
N VAL A 115 -0.72 -4.45 -7.32
CA VAL A 115 -1.83 -3.51 -7.11
C VAL A 115 -2.42 -3.70 -5.70
N SER A 116 -2.79 -2.60 -5.03
CA SER A 116 -3.54 -2.63 -3.79
C SER A 116 -5.05 -2.42 -4.03
N TYR A 117 -5.84 -3.39 -3.60
CA TYR A 117 -7.30 -3.38 -3.62
C TYR A 117 -7.91 -3.07 -2.25
N ALA A 118 -7.09 -2.97 -1.21
CA ALA A 118 -7.52 -2.69 0.17
C ALA A 118 -8.30 -1.38 0.28
N SER A 119 -9.25 -1.32 1.20
CA SER A 119 -10.15 -0.18 1.36
C SER A 119 -10.56 -0.04 2.82
N ALA A 120 -10.36 1.15 3.38
CA ALA A 120 -10.75 1.40 4.76
C ALA A 120 -12.24 1.18 5.02
N GLY A 121 -12.52 0.61 6.20
CA GLY A 121 -13.86 0.21 6.63
C GLY A 121 -14.35 -1.10 6.03
N ALA A 122 -13.61 -1.73 5.10
CA ALA A 122 -13.99 -3.00 4.49
C ALA A 122 -14.03 -4.14 5.51
N GLY A 123 -15.05 -5.00 5.38
CA GLY A 123 -15.11 -6.30 6.02
C GLY A 123 -14.98 -7.44 5.02
N ILE A 124 -14.96 -8.66 5.56
CA ILE A 124 -15.16 -9.89 4.79
C ILE A 124 -16.58 -9.91 4.24
N LEU A 125 -17.56 -9.50 5.06
CA LEU A 125 -18.97 -9.43 4.67
C LEU A 125 -19.26 -8.14 3.89
N ASP A 126 -20.04 -8.25 2.81
CA ASP A 126 -20.47 -7.10 2.01
C ASP A 126 -21.38 -6.13 2.79
N SER A 127 -22.01 -6.60 3.87
CA SER A 127 -22.84 -5.79 4.77
C SER A 127 -22.03 -4.90 5.72
N THR A 128 -20.76 -5.22 5.96
CA THR A 128 -19.89 -4.47 6.88
C THR A 128 -19.61 -3.08 6.32
N ASN A 129 -20.13 -2.04 6.99
CA ASN A 129 -20.06 -0.63 6.57
C ASN A 129 -20.50 -0.40 5.11
N ALA A 130 -21.53 -1.15 4.68
CA ALA A 130 -22.01 -1.16 3.29
C ALA A 130 -22.20 0.25 2.71
N GLY A 131 -21.73 0.44 1.48
CA GLY A 131 -21.82 1.72 0.75
C GLY A 131 -20.68 2.71 1.00
N ASN A 132 -19.86 2.51 2.05
CA ASN A 132 -18.78 3.43 2.40
C ASN A 132 -17.37 2.87 2.20
N ASN A 133 -17.24 1.68 1.58
CA ASN A 133 -15.97 0.99 1.36
C ASN A 133 -16.01 0.12 0.08
N ILE A 134 -14.90 -0.59 -0.17
CA ILE A 134 -14.81 -1.68 -1.15
C ILE A 134 -14.74 -3.00 -0.35
N PRO A 135 -15.84 -3.76 -0.21
CA PRO A 135 -15.83 -4.99 0.58
C PRO A 135 -14.95 -6.05 -0.07
N LEU A 136 -14.49 -7.05 0.70
CA LEU A 136 -13.51 -8.04 0.21
C LEU A 136 -13.96 -8.72 -1.09
N SER A 137 -15.25 -9.03 -1.25
CA SER A 137 -15.79 -9.62 -2.49
C SER A 137 -15.52 -8.74 -3.71
N LYS A 138 -15.63 -7.41 -3.56
CA LYS A 138 -15.39 -6.43 -4.62
C LYS A 138 -13.89 -6.25 -4.87
N GLN A 139 -13.06 -6.33 -3.83
CA GLN A 139 -11.60 -6.34 -3.98
C GLN A 139 -11.14 -7.53 -4.82
N VAL A 140 -11.71 -8.72 -4.58
CA VAL A 140 -11.46 -9.92 -5.40
C VAL A 140 -11.89 -9.69 -6.86
N ARG A 141 -13.07 -9.09 -7.11
CA ARG A 141 -13.51 -8.75 -8.48
C ARG A 141 -12.57 -7.77 -9.21
N TYR A 142 -11.99 -6.81 -8.49
CA TYR A 142 -10.96 -5.94 -9.06
C TYR A 142 -9.67 -6.69 -9.39
N MET A 143 -9.25 -7.65 -8.57
CA MET A 143 -8.15 -8.54 -8.89
C MET A 143 -8.45 -9.42 -10.11
N GLU A 144 -9.65 -9.99 -10.21
CA GLU A 144 -10.07 -10.80 -11.36
C GLU A 144 -10.01 -10.00 -12.66
N SER A 145 -10.50 -8.75 -12.63
CA SER A 145 -10.43 -7.82 -13.77
C SER A 145 -8.98 -7.51 -14.14
N THR A 146 -8.12 -7.27 -13.15
CA THR A 146 -6.69 -7.00 -13.35
C THR A 146 -5.98 -8.22 -13.94
N LYS A 147 -6.26 -9.41 -13.41
CA LYS A 147 -5.75 -10.68 -13.93
C LYS A 147 -6.18 -10.88 -15.39
N ALA A 148 -7.44 -10.65 -15.73
CA ALA A 148 -7.91 -10.78 -17.10
C ALA A 148 -7.16 -9.84 -18.06
N ALA A 149 -6.89 -8.60 -17.65
CA ALA A 149 -6.09 -7.66 -18.41
C ALA A 149 -4.63 -8.13 -18.57
N MET A 150 -4.03 -8.69 -17.52
CA MET A 150 -2.70 -9.31 -17.59
C MET A 150 -2.68 -10.49 -18.58
N GLU A 151 -3.65 -11.39 -18.49
CA GLU A 151 -3.77 -12.55 -19.39
C GLU A 151 -3.94 -12.11 -20.85
N ALA A 152 -4.73 -11.07 -21.12
CA ALA A 152 -4.88 -10.50 -22.45
C ALA A 152 -3.57 -9.90 -22.98
N ARG A 153 -2.70 -9.38 -22.11
CA ARG A 153 -1.45 -8.71 -22.50
C ARG A 153 -0.25 -9.65 -22.67
N VAL A 154 -0.09 -10.61 -21.77
CA VAL A 154 1.10 -11.49 -21.70
C VAL A 154 0.77 -12.97 -21.91
N GLY A 155 -0.50 -13.32 -22.05
CA GLY A 155 -0.97 -14.69 -22.17
C GLY A 155 -1.18 -15.37 -20.80
N LYS A 156 -2.10 -16.35 -20.77
CA LYS A 156 -2.50 -17.07 -19.54
C LYS A 156 -1.33 -17.75 -18.83
N ALA A 157 -0.42 -18.38 -19.58
CA ALA A 157 0.72 -19.09 -19.00
C ALA A 157 1.68 -18.13 -18.28
N ALA A 158 2.07 -17.02 -18.91
CA ALA A 158 2.97 -16.04 -18.32
C ALA A 158 2.33 -15.33 -17.12
N ALA A 159 1.05 -14.94 -17.24
CA ALA A 159 0.31 -14.34 -16.13
C ALA A 159 0.25 -15.30 -14.92
N ARG A 160 -0.04 -16.59 -15.16
CA ARG A 160 -0.06 -17.61 -14.10
C ARG A 160 1.28 -17.74 -13.40
N VAL A 161 2.39 -17.79 -14.13
CA VAL A 161 3.74 -17.90 -13.55
C VAL A 161 4.09 -16.67 -12.71
N LEU A 162 3.74 -15.47 -13.18
CA LEU A 162 3.96 -14.25 -12.42
C LEU A 162 3.15 -14.27 -11.13
N LEU A 163 1.85 -14.55 -11.21
CA LEU A 163 0.95 -14.58 -10.07
C LEU A 163 1.36 -15.66 -9.06
N SER A 164 1.71 -16.87 -9.48
CA SER A 164 2.10 -17.96 -8.57
C SER A 164 3.40 -17.71 -7.81
N ARG A 165 4.22 -16.75 -8.28
CA ARG A 165 5.47 -16.33 -7.63
C ARG A 165 5.32 -15.02 -6.87
N SER A 166 4.17 -14.36 -6.97
CA SER A 166 3.87 -13.08 -6.32
C SER A 166 3.46 -13.27 -4.86
N PHE A 167 3.57 -12.20 -4.07
CA PHE A 167 3.08 -12.17 -2.70
C PHE A 167 1.64 -11.64 -2.65
N PHE A 168 0.78 -12.26 -1.87
CA PHE A 168 -0.59 -11.81 -1.63
C PHE A 168 -0.76 -11.49 -0.15
N HIS A 169 -1.05 -10.23 0.16
CA HIS A 169 -1.22 -9.75 1.53
C HIS A 169 -2.70 -9.51 1.81
N PHE A 170 -3.23 -10.19 2.82
CA PHE A 170 -4.59 -10.02 3.31
C PHE A 170 -4.57 -9.54 4.77
N SER A 171 -5.33 -8.47 5.07
CA SER A 171 -5.65 -8.05 6.45
C SER A 171 -7.04 -7.45 6.47
N VAL A 172 -8.02 -8.22 6.94
CA VAL A 172 -9.44 -7.89 6.94
C VAL A 172 -10.16 -8.72 8.01
N GLY A 173 -11.28 -8.22 8.51
CA GLY A 173 -12.09 -8.89 9.55
C GLY A 173 -12.29 -8.04 10.80
N SER A 174 -11.40 -7.07 11.04
CA SER A 174 -11.47 -6.17 12.20
C SER A 174 -12.78 -5.36 12.22
N ASN A 175 -13.22 -4.90 11.04
CA ASN A 175 -14.48 -4.17 10.91
C ASN A 175 -15.71 -5.06 11.09
N ASP A 176 -15.68 -6.32 10.65
CA ASP A 176 -16.80 -7.25 10.87
C ASP A 176 -17.04 -7.48 12.36
N ILE A 177 -15.96 -7.69 13.13
CA ILE A 177 -16.02 -7.81 14.59
C ILE A 177 -16.55 -6.52 15.22
N SER A 178 -16.06 -5.36 14.76
CA SER A 178 -16.47 -4.06 15.31
C SER A 178 -17.96 -3.77 15.09
N VAL A 179 -18.46 -4.03 13.87
CA VAL A 179 -19.89 -3.89 13.55
C VAL A 179 -20.73 -4.88 14.35
N PHE A 180 -20.28 -6.14 14.48
CA PHE A 180 -20.97 -7.14 15.29
C PHE A 180 -21.07 -6.73 16.77
N ALA A 181 -19.97 -6.24 17.35
CA ALA A 181 -19.92 -5.80 18.74
C ALA A 181 -20.81 -4.57 18.98
N ALA A 182 -20.81 -3.60 18.06
CA ALA A 182 -21.67 -2.41 18.14
C ALA A 182 -23.17 -2.71 17.99
N ALA A 183 -23.52 -3.85 17.38
CA ALA A 183 -24.90 -4.30 17.24
C ALA A 183 -25.42 -5.05 18.49
N GLN A 184 -24.56 -5.37 19.46
CA GLN A 184 -25.01 -5.99 20.71
C GLN A 184 -25.71 -4.95 21.59
N PRO A 185 -26.83 -5.29 22.26
CA PRO A 185 -27.45 -4.41 23.24
C PRO A 185 -26.43 -4.05 24.34
N THR A 186 -26.31 -2.76 24.67
CA THR A 186 -25.59 -2.32 25.87
C THR A 186 -26.43 -2.67 27.10
N GLY A 187 -26.39 -3.93 27.52
CA GLY A 187 -27.19 -4.44 28.63
C GLY A 187 -26.47 -5.57 29.33
N ASP A 188 -25.62 -5.20 30.29
CA ASP A 188 -25.38 -5.87 31.57
C ASP A 188 -24.13 -5.27 32.24
N VAL A 189 -24.21 -3.99 32.61
CA VAL A 189 -23.46 -3.51 33.78
C VAL A 189 -24.48 -3.48 34.90
N ALA A 190 -24.61 -4.61 35.60
CA ALA A 190 -25.34 -4.69 36.85
C ALA A 190 -24.66 -3.72 37.85
N THR A 191 -25.33 -2.60 38.12
CA THR A 191 -25.15 -1.80 39.32
C THR A 191 -25.74 -2.52 40.52
#